data_AF-A0A2H9M5X7-F1
#
_entry.id   AF-A0A2H9M5X7-F1
#
_cell.length_a   1.000
_cell.length_b   1.000
_cell.length_c   1.000
_cell.angle_alpha   90.00
_cell.angle_beta   90.00
_cell.angle_gamma   90.00
#
_symmetry.space_group_name_H-M   'P 1'
#
loop_
_entity.id
_entity.type
_entity.pdbx_description
1 polymer ?
#
loop_
_entity_poly.entity_id
_entity_poly.type
_entity_poly.pdbx_seq_one_letter_code
_entity_poly.pdbx_strand_id
1 'polypeptide(L)'
;MQISELQSLIHSGNFCKNDVMRCIFGLNDIEIKIFCSIMEKESDIMELAKKVKRNRATVQRVIKNLIAIGIVGRKGLNSKRGRKYVYFAITSDKLKEILAARIDEYCKSLKNMVNLIK
;
A
#
# COMPACT_ATOMS: atom_id res chain seq x y z
N MET A 1 6.55 3.08 -12.34
CA MET A 1 5.60 2.61 -13.36
C MET A 1 5.57 3.63 -14.48
N GLN A 2 5.75 3.19 -15.71
CA GLN A 2 5.62 4.06 -16.88
C GLN A 2 4.14 4.16 -17.30
N ILE A 3 3.72 5.29 -17.89
CA ILE A 3 2.31 5.48 -18.34
C ILE A 3 1.89 4.38 -19.34
N SER A 4 2.83 3.88 -20.14
CA SER A 4 2.64 2.76 -21.07
C SER A 4 2.21 1.46 -20.38
N GLU A 5 2.74 1.14 -19.20
CA GLU A 5 2.37 -0.04 -18.42
C GLU A 5 0.91 0.06 -17.94
N LEU A 6 0.49 1.24 -17.47
CA LEU A 6 -0.89 1.50 -17.06
C LEU A 6 -1.86 1.38 -18.23
N GLN A 7 -1.52 1.93 -19.40
CA GLN A 7 -2.35 1.83 -20.60
C GLN A 7 -2.54 0.38 -21.05
N SER A 8 -1.46 -0.41 -21.03
CA SER A 8 -1.52 -1.84 -21.36
C SER A 8 -2.42 -2.61 -20.39
N LEU A 9 -2.32 -2.31 -19.09
CA LEU A 9 -3.15 -2.94 -18.06
C LEU A 9 -4.64 -2.59 -18.24
N ILE A 10 -4.96 -1.32 -18.49
CA ILE A 10 -6.34 -0.85 -18.75
C ILE A 10 -6.95 -1.56 -19.97
N HIS A 11 -6.21 -1.66 -21.08
CA HIS A 11 -6.71 -2.31 -22.30
C HIS A 11 -6.91 -3.82 -22.16
N SER A 12 -6.11 -4.49 -21.33
CA SER A 12 -6.21 -5.94 -21.12
C SER A 12 -7.45 -6.37 -20.33
N GLY A 13 -8.10 -5.45 -19.60
CA GLY A 13 -9.28 -5.72 -18.78
C GLY A 13 -9.05 -6.66 -17.58
N ASN A 14 -7.83 -7.19 -17.40
CA ASN A 14 -7.51 -8.18 -16.39
C ASN A 14 -6.66 -7.54 -15.28
N PHE A 15 -7.31 -7.01 -14.25
CA PHE A 15 -6.65 -6.45 -13.07
C PHE A 15 -6.68 -7.43 -11.91
N CYS A 16 -5.53 -7.83 -11.39
CA CYS A 16 -5.48 -8.43 -10.06
C CYS A 16 -5.37 -7.33 -8.99
N LYS A 17 -5.80 -7.64 -7.77
CA LYS A 17 -5.75 -6.70 -6.63
C LYS A 17 -4.36 -6.10 -6.41
N ASN A 18 -3.29 -6.85 -6.68
CA ASN A 18 -1.92 -6.35 -6.50
C ASN A 18 -1.56 -5.31 -7.57
N ASP A 19 -2.03 -5.46 -8.81
CA ASP A 19 -1.75 -4.52 -9.89
C ASP A 19 -2.42 -3.17 -9.64
N VAL A 20 -3.64 -3.19 -9.11
CA VAL A 20 -4.35 -1.98 -8.67
C VAL A 20 -3.54 -1.23 -7.60
N MET A 21 -2.98 -1.95 -6.62
CA MET A 21 -2.15 -1.36 -5.56
C MET A 21 -0.82 -0.79 -6.10
N ARG A 22 -0.17 -1.47 -7.06
CA ARG A 22 1.02 -0.94 -7.76
C ARG A 22 0.68 0.34 -8.49
N CYS A 23 -0.40 0.31 -9.26
CA CYS A 23 -0.76 1.39 -10.16
C CYS A 23 -1.17 2.64 -9.40
N ILE A 24 -2.03 2.48 -8.40
CA ILE A 24 -2.66 3.63 -7.73
C ILE A 24 -1.76 4.17 -6.63
N PHE A 25 -1.11 3.30 -5.84
CA PHE A 25 -0.26 3.75 -4.73
C PHE A 25 1.24 3.79 -5.06
N GLY A 26 1.65 3.31 -6.24
CA GLY A 26 3.07 3.24 -6.60
C GLY A 26 3.87 2.21 -5.79
N LEU A 27 3.20 1.24 -5.16
CA LEU A 27 3.86 0.26 -4.30
C LEU A 27 4.72 -0.71 -5.11
N ASN A 28 5.89 -1.03 -4.58
CA ASN A 28 6.76 -2.08 -5.13
C ASN A 28 6.38 -3.48 -4.60
N ASP A 29 7.09 -4.51 -5.09
CA ASP A 29 6.84 -5.92 -4.71
C ASP A 29 6.90 -6.16 -3.20
N ILE A 30 7.89 -5.56 -2.52
CA ILE A 30 8.08 -5.81 -1.09
C ILE A 30 7.01 -5.11 -0.26
N GLU A 31 6.57 -3.92 -0.67
CA GLU A 31 5.48 -3.19 -0.06
C GLU A 31 4.16 -3.95 -0.18
N ILE A 32 3.85 -4.47 -1.36
CA ILE A 32 2.64 -5.28 -1.59
C ILE A 32 2.70 -6.57 -0.77
N LYS A 33 3.84 -7.26 -0.77
CA LYS A 33 3.99 -8.50 0.00
C LYS A 33 3.80 -8.28 1.50
N ILE A 34 4.33 -7.18 2.04
CA ILE A 34 4.15 -6.81 3.45
C ILE A 34 2.69 -6.43 3.71
N PHE A 35 2.08 -5.61 2.85
CA PHE A 35 0.67 -5.23 2.99
C PHE A 35 -0.26 -6.44 2.97
N CYS A 36 -0.14 -7.33 1.99
CA CYS A 36 -0.93 -8.56 1.92
C CYS A 36 -0.69 -9.47 3.15
N SER A 37 0.55 -9.54 3.65
CA SER A 37 0.84 -10.29 4.88
C SER A 37 0.10 -9.74 6.10
N ILE A 38 -0.02 -8.41 6.20
CA ILE A 38 -0.78 -7.72 7.27
C ILE A 38 -2.29 -7.90 7.08
N MET A 39 -2.78 -7.89 5.84
CA MET A 39 -4.20 -8.13 5.54
C MET A 39 -4.64 -9.55 5.95
N GLU A 40 -3.80 -10.55 5.73
CA GLU A 40 -4.08 -11.92 6.15
C GLU A 40 -4.08 -12.06 7.68
N LYS A 41 -3.16 -11.39 8.35
CA LYS A 41 -3.01 -11.46 9.80
C LYS A 41 -2.28 -10.25 10.34
N GLU A 42 -2.88 -9.62 11.35
CA GLU A 42 -2.20 -8.61 12.14
C GLU A 42 -0.87 -9.15 12.69
N SER A 43 0.22 -8.43 12.45
CA SER A 43 1.56 -8.93 12.74
C SER A 43 2.47 -7.83 13.27
N ASP A 44 3.48 -8.21 14.04
CA ASP A 44 4.56 -7.30 14.42
C ASP A 44 5.69 -7.23 13.37
N ILE A 45 6.64 -6.31 13.55
CA ILE A 45 7.76 -6.12 12.60
C ILE A 45 8.61 -7.39 12.45
N MET A 46 8.90 -8.11 13.53
CA MET A 46 9.73 -9.32 13.52
C MET A 46 9.02 -10.48 12.83
N GLU A 47 7.72 -10.67 13.09
CA GLU A 47 6.89 -11.65 12.39
C GLU A 47 6.85 -11.37 10.88
N LEU A 48 6.64 -10.11 10.50
CA LEU A 48 6.65 -9.68 9.11
C LEU A 48 8.02 -9.87 8.45
N ALA A 49 9.11 -9.50 9.14
CA ALA A 49 10.48 -9.69 8.67
C ALA A 49 10.78 -11.16 8.36
N LYS A 50 10.37 -12.07 9.26
CA LYS A 50 10.50 -13.51 9.05
C LYS A 50 9.66 -13.99 7.86
N LYS A 51 8.38 -13.59 7.79
CA LYS A 51 7.43 -14.02 6.73
C LYS A 51 7.87 -13.56 5.34
N VAL A 52 8.33 -12.32 5.21
CA VAL A 52 8.74 -11.75 3.91
C VAL A 52 10.22 -11.97 3.58
N LYS A 53 10.97 -12.63 4.47
CA LYS A 53 12.41 -12.90 4.36
C LYS A 53 13.23 -11.62 4.13
N ARG A 54 12.97 -10.58 4.92
CA ARG A 54 13.68 -9.29 4.88
C ARG A 54 14.16 -8.87 6.26
N ASN A 55 15.13 -7.98 6.30
CA ASN A 55 15.61 -7.43 7.57
C ASN A 55 14.57 -6.48 8.20
N ARG A 56 14.68 -6.32 9.52
CA ARG A 56 13.79 -5.49 10.34
C ARG A 56 13.69 -4.05 9.82
N ALA A 57 14.82 -3.44 9.46
CA ALA A 57 14.87 -2.05 9.02
C ALA A 57 14.07 -1.81 7.72
N THR A 58 14.16 -2.75 6.76
CA THR A 58 13.38 -2.70 5.52
C THR A 58 11.89 -2.78 5.82
N VAL A 59 11.47 -3.72 6.65
CA VAL A 59 10.05 -3.87 7.03
C VAL A 59 9.54 -2.63 7.74
N GLN A 60 10.33 -2.08 8.67
CA GLN A 60 9.95 -0.88 9.41
C GLN A 60 9.80 0.35 8.48
N ARG A 61 10.69 0.52 7.50
CA ARG A 61 10.56 1.57 6.49
C ARG A 61 9.30 1.41 5.65
N VAL A 62 9.05 0.20 5.15
CA VAL A 62 7.84 -0.11 4.37
C VAL A 62 6.57 0.16 5.18
N ILE A 63 6.49 -0.32 6.41
CA ILE A 63 5.32 -0.09 7.27
C ILE A 63 5.09 1.41 7.50
N LYS A 64 6.16 2.19 7.70
CA LYS A 64 6.05 3.66 7.83
C LYS A 64 5.41 4.27 6.58
N ASN A 65 5.82 3.84 5.39
CA ASN A 65 5.23 4.30 4.13
C ASN A 65 3.74 3.91 4.03
N LEU A 66 3.39 2.65 4.32
CA LEU A 66 2.02 2.17 4.26
C LEU A 66 1.09 2.88 5.26
N ILE A 67 1.61 3.26 6.44
CA ILE A 67 0.91 4.11 7.40
C ILE A 67 0.71 5.52 6.85
N ALA A 68 1.75 6.11 6.23
CA ALA A 68 1.64 7.45 5.65
C ALA A 68 0.63 7.52 4.49
N ILE A 69 0.50 6.43 3.71
CA ILE A 69 -0.54 6.28 2.68
C ILE A 69 -1.94 6.11 3.30
N GLY A 70 -2.03 5.70 4.57
CA GLY A 70 -3.28 5.53 5.30
C GLY A 70 -3.92 4.14 5.16
N ILE A 71 -3.19 3.16 4.62
CA ILE A 71 -3.71 1.79 4.39
C ILE A 71 -3.30 0.79 5.48
N VAL A 72 -2.39 1.18 6.37
CA VAL A 72 -1.99 0.38 7.54
C VAL A 72 -2.12 1.22 8.80
N GLY A 73 -2.64 0.61 9.87
CA GLY A 73 -2.66 1.15 11.23
C GLY A 73 -1.74 0.37 12.16
N ARG A 74 -1.58 0.89 13.39
CA ARG A 74 -0.87 0.19 14.48
C ARG A 74 -1.63 0.31 15.79
N LYS A 75 -1.56 -0.73 16.62
CA LYS A 75 -2.04 -0.70 18.01
C LYS A 75 -0.97 -1.17 18.97
N GLY A 76 -0.93 -0.55 20.15
CA GLY A 76 -0.03 -0.93 21.23
C GLY A 76 -0.62 -2.11 22.00
N LEU A 77 0.21 -3.13 22.23
CA LEU A 77 -0.10 -4.26 23.09
C LEU A 77 0.85 -4.27 24.28
N ASN A 78 0.31 -4.58 25.46
CA ASN A 78 1.11 -4.83 26.64
C ASN A 78 1.76 -6.21 26.51
N SER A 79 3.07 -6.28 26.70
CA SER A 79 3.85 -7.52 26.68
C SER A 79 4.67 -7.61 27.96
N LYS A 80 5.06 -8.84 28.34
CA LYS A 80 5.92 -9.10 29.52
C LYS A 80 7.24 -8.32 29.50
N ARG A 81 7.70 -7.89 28.31
CA ARG A 81 8.95 -7.12 28.10
C ARG A 81 8.71 -5.64 27.74
N GLY A 82 7.51 -5.10 27.99
CA GLY A 82 7.14 -3.71 27.68
C GLY A 82 6.05 -3.56 26.63
N ARG A 83 6.00 -2.43 25.92
CA ARG A 83 5.01 -2.18 24.86
C ARG A 83 5.49 -2.76 23.52
N LYS A 84 4.60 -3.49 22.85
CA LYS A 84 4.80 -4.02 21.50
C LYS A 84 3.78 -3.37 20.56
N TYR A 85 4.16 -3.13 19.32
CA TYR A 85 3.22 -2.70 18.28
C TYR A 85 2.87 -3.86 17.36
N VAL A 86 1.59 -3.96 17.06
CA VAL A 86 1.06 -4.85 16.02
C VAL A 86 0.40 -3.98 14.96
N TYR A 87 0.58 -4.36 13.70
CA TYR A 87 0.11 -3.62 12.55
C TYR A 87 -1.06 -4.35 11.92
N PHE A 88 -2.05 -3.58 11.46
CA PHE A 88 -3.28 -4.09 10.87
C PHE A 88 -3.60 -3.30 9.59
N ALA A 89 -4.23 -3.96 8.63
CA ALA A 89 -4.67 -3.31 7.41
C ALA A 89 -6.06 -2.71 7.62
N ILE A 90 -6.37 -1.67 6.85
CA ILE A 90 -7.74 -1.13 6.80
C ILE A 90 -8.71 -2.15 6.18
N THR A 91 -10.01 -1.92 6.35
CA THR A 91 -11.06 -2.76 5.76
C THR A 91 -11.07 -2.64 4.24
N SER A 92 -11.64 -3.65 3.56
CA SER A 92 -11.73 -3.64 2.10
C SER A 92 -12.54 -2.45 1.57
N ASP A 93 -13.59 -2.02 2.28
CA ASP A 93 -14.42 -0.90 1.84
C ASP A 93 -13.67 0.41 1.96
N LYS A 94 -12.96 0.62 3.07
CA LYS A 94 -12.09 1.80 3.23
C LYS A 94 -10.98 1.83 2.19
N LEU A 95 -10.42 0.66 1.85
CA LEU A 95 -9.41 0.55 0.80
C LEU A 95 -9.98 0.99 -0.56
N LYS A 96 -11.19 0.55 -0.93
CA LYS A 96 -11.85 0.98 -2.17
C LYS A 96 -12.08 2.49 -2.20
N GLU A 97 -12.56 3.07 -1.10
CA GLU A 97 -12.75 4.52 -0.99
C GLU A 97 -11.45 5.30 -1.23
N ILE A 98 -10.35 4.89 -0.58
CA ILE A 98 -9.06 5.57 -0.74
C ILE A 98 -8.54 5.41 -2.17
N LEU A 99 -8.67 4.23 -2.77
CA LEU A 99 -8.25 3.98 -4.15
C LEU A 99 -9.03 4.88 -5.13
N ALA A 100 -10.35 4.97 -4.99
CA ALA A 100 -11.19 5.83 -5.82
C ALA A 100 -10.81 7.31 -5.68
N ALA A 101 -10.67 7.80 -4.45
CA ALA A 101 -10.28 9.19 -4.19
C ALA A 101 -8.91 9.54 -4.81
N ARG A 102 -7.95 8.61 -4.76
CA ARG A 102 -6.63 8.78 -5.40
C ARG A 102 -6.72 8.86 -6.92
N ILE A 103 -7.57 8.05 -7.55
CA ILE A 103 -7.81 8.13 -8.99
C ILE A 103 -8.37 9.50 -9.36
N ASP A 104 -9.33 10.02 -8.58
CA ASP A 104 -9.91 11.35 -8.82
C ASP A 104 -8.88 12.46 -8.69
N GLU A 105 -8.00 12.39 -7.70
CA GLU A 105 -6.85 13.30 -7.55
C GLU A 105 -5.91 13.27 -8.76
N TYR A 106 -5.60 12.08 -9.27
CA TYR A 106 -4.76 11.92 -10.46
C TYR A 106 -5.43 12.53 -11.69
N CYS A 107 -6.70 12.22 -11.92
CA CYS A 107 -7.48 12.77 -13.02
C CYS A 107 -7.53 14.31 -12.97
N LYS A 108 -7.78 14.88 -11.79
CA LYS A 108 -7.76 16.33 -11.60
C LYS A 108 -6.39 16.93 -11.91
N SER A 109 -5.33 16.31 -11.41
CA SER A 109 -3.96 16.77 -11.63
C SER A 109 -3.57 16.71 -13.10
N LEU A 110 -3.91 15.63 -13.80
CA LEU A 110 -3.67 15.47 -15.24
C LEU A 110 -4.43 16.53 -16.06
N LYS A 111 -5.72 16.76 -15.76
CA LYS A 111 -6.50 17.81 -16.43
C LYS A 111 -5.88 19.19 -16.24
N ASN A 112 -5.40 19.49 -15.04
CA ASN A 112 -4.71 20.76 -14.79
C ASN A 112 -3.43 20.88 -15.64
N MET A 113 -2.66 19.80 -15.81
CA MET A 113 -1.46 19.82 -16.66
C MET A 113 -1.80 20.07 -18.13
N VAL A 114 -2.89 19.48 -18.64
CA VAL A 114 -3.36 19.74 -20.02
C VAL A 114 -3.65 21.23 -20.23
N ASN A 115 -4.28 21.88 -19.26
CA ASN A 115 -4.59 23.31 -19.34
C ASN A 115 -3.34 24.22 -19.31
N LEU A 116 -2.16 23.70 -18.98
CA LEU A 116 -0.89 24.44 -19.02
C LEU A 116 -0.23 24.39 -20.41
N ILE A 117 -0.70 23.52 -21.31
CA ILE A 117 -0.21 23.43 -22.68
C ILE A 117 -0.83 24.58 -23.47
N LYS A 118 0.04 25.43 -24.03
CA LYS A 118 -0.35 26.57 -24.89
C LYS A 118 -0.65 26.11 -26.31
#